data_AF-A0A931T872-F1
#
_entry.id   AF-A0A931T872-F1
#
_cell.length_a   1.000
_cell.length_b   1.000
_cell.length_c   1.000
_cell.angle_alpha   90.00
_cell.angle_beta   90.00
_cell.angle_gamma   90.00
#
_symmetry.space_group_name_H-M   'P 1'
#
loop_
_entity.id
_entity.type
_entity.pdbx_description
1 polymer ?
#
loop_
_entity_poly.entity_id
_entity_poly.type
_entity_poly.pdbx_seq_one_letter_code
_entity_poly.pdbx_strand_id
1 'polypeptide(L)'
;MQSSLWRKAILATLTAAVLLTAGHTHSQGKRPRMIVVGFDGVDAAFTEKWMNEGKLPNLAKLREQGTFRPLLPTLPAQTPVSWSTFTTGIDPGRTGIFDFLRRDPKTYLPVFAAFDETVEPFGLGRKNKIAGAAIAFVLGLVLVRLALVAVRNKRIAWGASALLAFAFGGAGWWAVQKYIPETRPGVVNRRQGIPMWEVVSKAGLKARVVHVPVTFPATELDEGHLLSGLGVPDVSGRVGKPFYFTSELDFNRGGGSNEFSIEVVQLEDNRGVINTEIVGPPNKLFGDPPFIGCPITVTVSEARDSVKIDVSGQQFTLKPGEWSGWAHLEFPFNPLVKVRGVSRFFLMEVSPEVKIYLSPINLDPGSLPPGLHITAPVEWAKELNTKYGPYKTMGWQIDTWAISEGFANEKMFWDDMEWTVAQFRRMYDDFLESDDDLFIQQFEFPDRVGHVMWRLMDEKHPAYDAEKAKEWGDAVLRSYQLMDAIVGDAMKVANQEDAAL
;
A
#
# COMPACT_ATOMS: atom_id res chain seq x y z
N MET A 1 5.33 68.27 13.31
CA MET A 1 6.01 67.10 12.69
C MET A 1 5.38 65.73 13.02
N GLN A 2 4.28 65.63 13.77
CA GLN A 2 3.64 64.34 14.11
C GLN A 2 2.42 63.96 13.25
N SER A 3 1.86 64.85 12.44
CA SER A 3 0.60 64.57 11.71
C SER A 3 0.75 63.94 10.31
N SER A 4 1.95 63.93 9.72
CA SER A 4 2.17 63.35 8.39
C SER A 4 2.55 61.87 8.40
N LEU A 5 3.06 61.36 9.53
CA LEU A 5 3.44 59.95 9.70
C LEU A 5 2.21 59.06 9.87
N TRP A 6 1.18 59.52 10.59
CA TRP A 6 -0.07 58.77 10.78
C TRP A 6 -0.88 58.62 9.49
N ARG A 7 -0.91 59.65 8.63
CA ARG A 7 -1.61 59.58 7.34
C ARG A 7 -0.93 58.64 6.35
N LYS A 8 0.40 58.53 6.39
CA LYS A 8 1.15 57.56 5.55
C LYS A 8 1.03 56.12 6.08
N ALA A 9 0.94 55.94 7.39
CA ALA A 9 0.72 54.61 7.99
C ALA A 9 -0.68 54.06 7.67
N ILE A 10 -1.73 54.90 7.76
CA ILE A 10 -3.12 54.51 7.45
C ILE A 10 -3.30 54.23 5.95
N LEU A 11 -2.65 55.00 5.07
CA LEU A 11 -2.70 54.73 3.63
C LEU A 11 -1.97 53.44 3.27
N ALA A 12 -0.83 53.14 3.90
CA ALA A 12 -0.10 51.88 3.68
C ALA A 12 -0.84 50.64 4.22
N THR A 13 -1.58 50.76 5.32
CA THR A 13 -2.43 49.66 5.83
C THR A 13 -3.69 49.46 5.02
N LEU A 14 -4.28 50.53 4.46
CA LEU A 14 -5.44 50.41 3.56
C LEU A 14 -5.06 49.83 2.19
N THR A 15 -3.89 50.14 1.63
CA THR A 15 -3.43 49.50 0.39
C THR A 15 -3.06 48.03 0.60
N ALA A 16 -2.52 47.66 1.77
CA ALA A 16 -2.29 46.26 2.14
C ALA A 16 -3.60 45.49 2.40
N ALA A 17 -4.62 46.14 2.98
CA ALA A 17 -5.93 45.54 3.21
C ALA A 17 -6.76 45.39 1.91
N VAL A 18 -6.61 46.30 0.95
CA VAL A 18 -7.26 46.19 -0.38
C VAL A 18 -6.52 45.18 -1.27
N LEU A 19 -5.21 44.97 -1.10
CA LEU A 19 -4.49 43.87 -1.76
C LEU A 19 -4.72 42.50 -1.10
N LEU A 20 -5.20 42.46 0.15
CA LEU A 20 -5.65 41.24 0.84
C LEU A 20 -7.14 40.92 0.63
N THR A 21 -7.91 41.83 0.01
CA THR A 21 -9.35 41.66 -0.28
C THR A 21 -9.70 41.85 -1.76
N ALA A 22 -8.70 42.08 -2.63
CA ALA A 22 -8.83 41.85 -4.06
C ALA A 22 -9.01 40.34 -4.28
N GLY A 23 -10.28 39.97 -4.41
CA GLY A 23 -10.80 38.63 -4.58
C GLY A 23 -9.78 37.59 -5.02
N HIS A 24 -9.45 36.70 -4.09
CA HIS A 24 -9.53 35.29 -4.44
C HIS A 24 -10.97 35.08 -4.91
N THR A 25 -11.20 35.34 -6.19
CA THR A 25 -12.18 34.56 -6.91
C THR A 25 -11.74 33.13 -6.65
N HIS A 26 -12.46 32.45 -5.76
CA HIS A 26 -12.47 31.01 -5.79
C HIS A 26 -12.75 30.68 -7.26
N SER A 27 -11.70 30.29 -7.99
CA SER A 27 -11.87 29.55 -9.22
C SER A 27 -12.85 28.46 -8.83
N GLN A 28 -14.03 28.46 -9.45
CA GLN A 28 -14.83 27.26 -9.56
C GLN A 28 -13.83 26.15 -9.88
N GLY A 29 -13.69 25.18 -8.96
CA GLY A 29 -12.63 24.18 -9.06
C GLY A 29 -12.70 23.57 -10.46
N LYS A 30 -11.59 23.63 -11.20
CA LYS A 30 -11.48 22.86 -12.44
C LYS A 30 -11.61 21.41 -11.99
N ARG A 31 -12.59 20.68 -12.50
CA ARG A 31 -12.72 19.23 -12.33
C ARG A 31 -11.73 18.52 -13.26
N PRO A 32 -11.46 17.21 -13.09
CA PRO A 32 -10.61 16.48 -13.99
C PRO A 32 -11.10 16.56 -15.43
N ARG A 33 -10.22 16.90 -16.36
CA ARG A 33 -10.60 17.03 -17.79
C ARG A 33 -10.80 15.68 -18.48
N MET A 34 -10.12 14.65 -18.00
CA MET A 34 -10.29 13.27 -18.42
C MET A 34 -10.29 12.36 -17.20
N ILE A 35 -11.33 11.55 -17.06
CA ILE A 35 -11.47 10.55 -16.00
C ILE A 35 -11.43 9.17 -16.63
N VAL A 36 -10.52 8.32 -16.16
CA VAL A 36 -10.44 6.90 -16.54
C VAL A 36 -10.69 6.06 -15.29
N VAL A 37 -11.79 5.33 -15.28
CA VAL A 37 -12.11 4.39 -14.20
C VAL A 37 -11.91 2.97 -14.71
N GLY A 38 -10.92 2.29 -14.14
CA GLY A 38 -10.58 0.92 -14.48
C GLY A 38 -11.22 -0.09 -13.53
N PHE A 39 -11.77 -1.17 -14.08
CA PHE A 39 -12.25 -2.31 -13.29
C PHE A 39 -11.64 -3.59 -13.83
N ASP A 40 -10.96 -4.35 -12.97
CA ASP A 40 -10.32 -5.60 -13.38
C ASP A 40 -11.32 -6.75 -13.50
N GLY A 41 -11.06 -7.69 -14.41
CA GLY A 41 -11.83 -8.93 -14.54
C GLY A 41 -13.30 -8.78 -14.95
N VAL A 42 -13.67 -7.66 -15.59
CA VAL A 42 -15.06 -7.38 -15.99
C VAL A 42 -15.37 -7.99 -17.37
N ASP A 43 -16.41 -8.83 -17.43
CA ASP A 43 -16.88 -9.44 -18.67
C ASP A 43 -17.93 -8.57 -19.37
N ALA A 44 -17.72 -8.33 -20.67
CA ALA A 44 -18.59 -7.45 -21.46
C ALA A 44 -19.99 -8.04 -21.66
N ALA A 45 -20.14 -9.36 -21.78
CA ALA A 45 -21.43 -9.99 -22.01
C ALA A 45 -22.31 -9.97 -20.76
N PHE A 46 -21.74 -10.22 -19.58
CA PHE A 46 -22.44 -10.05 -18.31
C PHE A 46 -22.79 -8.59 -18.03
N THR A 47 -21.89 -7.65 -18.35
CA THR A 47 -22.16 -6.21 -18.23
C THR A 47 -23.35 -5.82 -19.12
N GLU A 48 -23.35 -6.22 -20.39
CA GLU A 48 -24.46 -5.95 -21.32
C GLU A 48 -25.77 -6.57 -20.86
N LYS A 49 -25.75 -7.83 -20.43
CA LYS A 49 -26.91 -8.53 -19.88
C LYS A 49 -27.51 -7.75 -18.71
N TRP A 50 -26.71 -7.37 -17.72
CA TRP A 50 -27.21 -6.71 -16.51
C TRP A 50 -27.58 -5.24 -16.73
N MET A 51 -26.97 -4.54 -17.70
CA MET A 51 -27.51 -3.26 -18.19
C MET A 51 -28.91 -3.44 -18.79
N ASN A 52 -29.10 -4.42 -19.66
CA ASN A 52 -30.39 -4.68 -20.33
C ASN A 52 -31.48 -5.17 -19.36
N GLU A 53 -31.10 -5.83 -18.27
CA GLU A 53 -31.99 -6.22 -17.17
C GLU A 53 -32.30 -5.07 -16.19
N GLY A 54 -31.75 -3.86 -16.40
CA GLY A 54 -31.97 -2.70 -15.54
C GLY A 54 -31.22 -2.73 -14.21
N LYS A 55 -30.22 -3.60 -14.07
CA LYS A 55 -29.45 -3.81 -12.83
C LYS A 55 -28.22 -2.91 -12.72
N LEU A 56 -27.75 -2.35 -13.85
CA LEU A 56 -26.59 -1.45 -13.95
C LEU A 56 -27.01 -0.11 -14.59
N PRO A 57 -27.78 0.73 -13.88
CA PRO A 57 -28.39 1.93 -14.46
C PRO A 57 -27.39 3.01 -14.87
N ASN A 58 -26.27 3.18 -14.17
CA ASN A 58 -25.30 4.22 -14.50
C ASN A 58 -24.52 3.86 -15.77
N LEU A 59 -24.08 2.61 -15.90
CA LEU A 59 -23.45 2.08 -17.10
C LEU A 59 -24.43 2.07 -18.29
N ALA A 60 -25.69 1.73 -18.07
CA ALA A 60 -26.71 1.82 -19.12
C ALA A 60 -26.86 3.25 -19.64
N LYS A 61 -26.92 4.23 -18.72
CA LYS A 61 -26.95 5.66 -19.07
C LYS A 61 -25.67 6.11 -19.78
N LEU A 62 -24.50 5.66 -19.32
CA LEU A 62 -23.21 5.99 -19.95
C LEU A 62 -23.15 5.43 -21.39
N ARG A 63 -23.65 4.21 -21.61
CA ARG A 63 -23.80 3.60 -22.94
C ARG A 63 -24.73 4.42 -23.85
N GLU A 64 -25.83 4.95 -23.32
CA GLU A 64 -26.77 5.79 -24.08
C GLU A 64 -26.17 7.15 -24.46
N GLN A 65 -25.33 7.72 -23.61
CA GLN A 65 -24.69 9.02 -23.83
C GLN A 65 -23.40 8.94 -24.67
N GLY A 66 -22.74 7.78 -24.68
CA GLY A 66 -21.45 7.56 -25.33
C GLY A 66 -21.43 6.29 -26.17
N THR A 67 -20.50 5.39 -25.84
CA THR A 67 -20.38 4.09 -26.51
C THR A 67 -20.16 2.97 -25.49
N PHE A 68 -20.55 1.77 -25.88
CA PHE A 68 -20.18 0.53 -25.19
C PHE A 68 -19.77 -0.47 -26.25
N ARG A 69 -18.54 -0.96 -26.20
CA ARG A 69 -18.03 -1.95 -27.17
C ARG A 69 -17.17 -3.00 -26.48
N PRO A 70 -17.36 -4.29 -26.79
CA PRO A 70 -16.42 -5.31 -26.36
C PRO A 70 -15.09 -5.10 -27.09
N LEU A 71 -14.00 -5.04 -26.32
CA LEU A 71 -12.63 -5.00 -26.82
C LEU A 71 -11.98 -6.37 -26.68
N LEU A 72 -11.05 -6.70 -27.58
CA LEU A 72 -10.24 -7.90 -27.43
C LEU A 72 -9.18 -7.66 -26.36
N PRO A 73 -9.02 -8.58 -25.38
CA PRO A 73 -7.93 -8.50 -24.44
C PRO A 73 -6.59 -8.78 -25.15
N THR A 74 -5.49 -8.50 -24.45
CA THR A 74 -4.17 -8.97 -24.86
C THR A 74 -4.09 -10.49 -24.86
N LEU A 75 -3.09 -11.04 -25.54
CA LEU A 75 -2.74 -12.45 -25.46
C LEU A 75 -1.37 -12.58 -24.78
N PRO A 76 -1.28 -13.17 -23.57
CA PRO A 76 -2.37 -13.71 -22.75
C PRO A 76 -3.20 -12.63 -22.03
N ALA A 77 -4.46 -12.94 -21.73
CA ALA A 77 -5.41 -12.04 -21.07
C ALA A 77 -5.19 -12.01 -19.55
N GLN A 78 -4.04 -11.50 -19.13
CA GLN A 78 -3.63 -11.37 -17.73
C GLN A 78 -3.59 -9.90 -17.32
N THR A 79 -3.98 -9.56 -16.09
CA THR A 79 -3.93 -8.19 -15.53
C THR A 79 -2.64 -7.43 -15.88
N PRO A 80 -1.42 -7.91 -15.53
CA PRO A 80 -0.20 -7.15 -15.78
C PRO A 80 0.07 -6.93 -17.28
N VAL A 81 -0.37 -7.86 -18.13
CA VAL A 81 -0.19 -7.79 -19.59
C VAL A 81 -1.15 -6.78 -20.21
N SER A 82 -2.44 -6.89 -19.87
CA SER A 82 -3.51 -6.00 -20.34
C SER A 82 -3.26 -4.55 -19.91
N TRP A 83 -2.97 -4.32 -18.64
CA TRP A 83 -2.74 -2.96 -18.12
C TRP A 83 -1.43 -2.35 -18.61
N SER A 84 -0.35 -3.13 -18.76
CA SER A 84 0.88 -2.62 -19.39
C SER A 84 0.63 -2.18 -20.83
N THR A 85 -0.15 -2.94 -21.59
CA THR A 85 -0.51 -2.63 -22.98
C THR A 85 -1.44 -1.42 -23.07
N PHE A 86 -2.50 -1.39 -22.25
CA PHE A 86 -3.47 -0.28 -22.20
C PHE A 86 -2.79 1.05 -21.91
N THR A 87 -1.92 1.07 -20.90
CA THR A 87 -1.31 2.32 -20.42
C THR A 87 -0.29 2.88 -21.38
N THR A 88 0.37 2.04 -22.18
CA THR A 88 1.47 2.45 -23.09
C THR A 88 1.07 2.49 -24.56
N GLY A 89 -0.03 1.86 -24.94
CA GLY A 89 -0.48 1.74 -26.33
C GLY A 89 0.39 0.83 -27.21
N ILE A 90 1.26 0.00 -26.63
CA ILE A 90 2.13 -0.95 -27.36
C ILE A 90 1.85 -2.39 -26.92
N ASP A 91 2.10 -3.35 -27.81
CA ASP A 91 1.80 -4.77 -27.58
C ASP A 91 2.70 -5.44 -26.50
N PRO A 92 2.31 -6.60 -25.95
CA PRO A 92 3.08 -7.33 -24.94
C PRO A 92 4.54 -7.62 -25.32
N GLY A 93 4.82 -7.84 -26.61
CA GLY A 93 6.17 -8.04 -27.13
C GLY A 93 7.08 -6.84 -26.91
N ARG A 94 6.51 -5.64 -26.87
CA ARG A 94 7.23 -4.38 -26.64
C ARG A 94 7.16 -3.91 -25.19
N THR A 95 6.07 -4.17 -24.46
CA THR A 95 6.01 -3.83 -23.02
C THR A 95 6.92 -4.72 -22.19
N GLY A 96 7.23 -5.94 -22.67
CA GLY A 96 8.09 -6.90 -21.99
C GLY A 96 7.42 -7.63 -20.82
N ILE A 97 6.10 -7.46 -20.65
CA ILE A 97 5.28 -8.08 -19.61
C ILE A 97 4.36 -9.10 -20.27
N PHE A 98 4.55 -10.38 -19.94
CA PHE A 98 3.86 -11.51 -20.58
C PHE A 98 3.00 -12.35 -19.62
N ASP A 99 3.19 -12.21 -18.31
CA ASP A 99 2.48 -12.95 -17.28
C ASP A 99 2.75 -12.28 -15.91
N PHE A 100 2.20 -12.82 -14.82
CA PHE A 100 2.59 -12.51 -13.45
C PHE A 100 3.98 -13.06 -13.09
N LEU A 101 4.35 -14.18 -13.69
CA LEU A 101 5.62 -14.86 -13.46
C LEU A 101 6.47 -14.84 -14.72
N ARG A 102 7.78 -14.64 -14.52
CA ARG A 102 8.77 -14.86 -15.57
C ARG A 102 9.80 -15.86 -15.06
N ARG A 103 10.48 -16.51 -15.99
CA ARG A 103 11.59 -17.39 -15.66
C ARG A 103 12.87 -16.57 -15.44
N ASP A 104 13.58 -16.82 -14.35
CA ASP A 104 14.96 -16.37 -14.23
C ASP A 104 15.83 -17.18 -15.21
N PRO A 105 16.52 -16.54 -16.18
CA PRO A 105 17.36 -17.25 -17.14
C PRO A 105 18.54 -18.00 -16.51
N LYS A 106 18.98 -17.62 -15.30
CA LYS A 106 20.11 -18.25 -14.60
C LYS A 106 19.68 -19.48 -13.80
N THR A 107 18.63 -19.34 -13.00
CA THR A 107 18.19 -20.38 -12.05
C THR A 107 17.03 -21.23 -12.57
N TYR A 108 16.35 -20.78 -13.63
CA TYR A 108 15.12 -21.37 -14.17
C TYR A 108 13.92 -21.36 -13.21
N LEU A 109 14.05 -20.73 -12.04
CA LEU A 109 12.95 -20.58 -11.09
C LEU A 109 12.00 -19.46 -11.52
N PRO A 110 10.71 -19.55 -11.15
CA PRO A 110 9.76 -18.47 -11.35
C PRO A 110 10.13 -17.28 -10.45
N VAL A 111 10.04 -16.08 -11.02
CA VAL A 111 10.16 -14.80 -10.31
C VAL A 111 9.05 -13.88 -10.78
N PHE A 112 8.69 -12.89 -9.97
CA PHE A 112 7.67 -11.92 -10.35
C PHE A 112 8.06 -11.15 -11.63
N ALA A 113 7.10 -10.94 -12.52
CA ALA A 113 7.36 -10.40 -13.85
C ALA A 113 7.39 -8.86 -13.91
N ALA A 114 6.69 -8.19 -12.99
CA ALA A 114 6.51 -6.74 -13.03
C ALA A 114 7.79 -5.96 -12.67
N PHE A 115 8.62 -6.51 -11.80
CA PHE A 115 9.82 -5.84 -11.30
C PHE A 115 10.95 -6.81 -10.97
N ASP A 116 12.16 -6.27 -10.88
CA ASP A 116 13.35 -6.94 -10.40
C ASP A 116 13.77 -6.40 -9.04
N GLU A 117 14.08 -7.28 -8.08
CA GLU A 117 14.77 -6.88 -6.86
C GLU A 117 16.23 -6.55 -7.18
N THR A 118 16.71 -5.44 -6.62
CA THR A 118 18.11 -5.00 -6.70
C THR A 118 18.68 -4.79 -5.30
N VAL A 119 20.01 -4.67 -5.21
CA VAL A 119 20.70 -4.29 -3.98
C VAL A 119 21.32 -2.93 -4.20
N GLU A 120 20.86 -1.95 -3.43
CA GLU A 120 21.28 -0.56 -3.55
C GLU A 120 22.13 -0.14 -2.34
N PRO A 121 23.09 0.79 -2.50
CA PRO A 121 23.80 1.35 -1.37
C PRO A 121 22.82 2.12 -0.47
N PHE A 122 22.88 1.87 0.84
CA PHE A 122 22.18 2.73 1.81
C PHE A 122 23.03 3.99 2.01
N GLY A 123 22.53 5.18 1.67
CA GLY A 123 23.32 6.42 1.74
C GLY A 123 24.59 6.35 0.88
N LEU A 124 25.77 6.38 1.51
CA LEU A 124 27.08 6.27 0.83
C LEU A 124 27.61 4.82 0.78
N GLY A 125 26.79 3.84 1.15
CA GLY A 125 27.13 2.43 1.14
C GLY A 125 28.30 2.08 2.07
N ARG A 126 29.31 1.37 1.57
CA ARG A 126 30.55 1.06 2.32
C ARG A 126 31.25 2.31 2.88
N LYS A 127 31.07 3.47 2.24
CA LYS A 127 31.65 4.75 2.70
C LYS A 127 30.91 5.35 3.88
N ASN A 128 29.74 4.82 4.28
CA ASN A 128 29.04 5.23 5.50
C ASN A 128 29.97 5.17 6.72
N LYS A 129 30.78 4.12 6.83
CA LYS A 129 31.79 3.94 7.90
C LYS A 129 32.78 5.09 7.99
N ILE A 130 33.25 5.59 6.85
CA ILE A 130 34.23 6.69 6.79
C ILE A 130 33.53 8.04 7.02
N ALA A 131 32.39 8.25 6.35
CA ALA A 131 31.62 9.49 6.47
C ALA A 131 31.13 9.71 7.90
N GLY A 132 30.60 8.69 8.55
CA GLY A 132 30.16 8.79 9.93
C GLY A 132 31.31 8.96 10.93
N ALA A 133 32.48 8.35 10.68
CA ALA A 133 33.68 8.63 11.47
C ALA A 133 34.10 10.10 11.36
N ALA A 134 34.06 10.68 10.16
CA ALA A 134 34.33 12.09 9.93
C ALA A 134 33.31 13.00 10.63
N ILE A 135 32.01 12.67 10.56
CA ILE A 135 30.95 13.41 11.25
C ILE A 135 31.15 13.33 12.77
N ALA A 136 31.38 12.14 13.32
CA ALA A 136 31.59 11.96 14.75
C ALA A 136 32.85 12.70 15.24
N PHE A 137 33.91 12.75 14.42
CA PHE A 137 35.09 13.55 14.70
C PHE A 137 34.76 15.05 14.76
N VAL A 138 34.02 15.58 13.79
CA VAL A 138 33.61 16.99 13.77
C VAL A 138 32.70 17.32 14.96
N LEU A 139 31.72 16.46 15.28
CA LEU A 139 30.86 16.64 16.46
C LEU A 139 31.66 16.60 17.76
N GLY A 140 32.64 15.70 17.87
CA GLY A 140 33.59 15.65 18.98
C GLY A 140 34.34 16.98 19.13
N LEU A 141 34.87 17.55 18.04
CA LEU A 141 35.54 18.85 18.05
C LEU A 141 34.61 19.98 18.50
N VAL A 142 33.34 19.98 18.08
CA VAL A 142 32.34 20.96 18.52
C VAL A 142 32.07 20.85 20.02
N LEU A 143 31.85 19.64 20.53
CA LEU A 143 31.61 19.40 21.97
C LEU A 143 32.81 19.80 22.82
N VAL A 144 34.03 19.51 22.35
CA VAL A 144 35.26 19.97 23.00
C VAL A 144 35.37 21.48 23.00
N ARG A 145 35.04 22.14 21.89
CA ARG A 145 35.03 23.61 21.83
C ARG A 145 34.04 24.19 22.84
N LEU A 146 32.84 23.62 22.97
CA LEU A 146 31.86 24.03 23.98
C LEU A 146 32.37 23.82 25.40
N ALA A 147 32.99 22.66 25.69
CA ALA A 147 33.60 22.38 27.00
C ALA A 147 34.78 23.32 27.32
N LEU A 148 35.60 23.66 26.34
CA LEU A 148 36.73 24.58 26.50
C LEU A 148 36.30 26.03 26.69
N VAL A 149 35.15 26.44 26.14
CA VAL A 149 34.53 27.73 26.46
C VAL A 149 34.05 27.75 27.92
N ALA A 150 33.61 26.61 28.46
CA ALA A 150 33.20 26.48 29.85
C ALA A 150 34.38 26.41 30.84
N VAL A 151 35.57 25.97 30.43
CA VAL A 151 36.75 25.82 31.30
C VAL A 151 37.76 26.97 31.12
N ARG A 152 37.99 27.73 32.19
CA ARG A 152 38.70 29.03 32.19
C ARG A 152 40.22 28.97 31.92
N ASN A 153 40.84 27.78 31.85
CA ASN A 153 42.31 27.60 31.77
C ASN A 153 42.75 26.97 30.43
N LYS A 154 43.38 27.77 29.56
CA LYS A 154 43.26 27.64 28.10
C LYS A 154 44.35 26.87 27.33
N ARG A 155 45.32 26.17 27.94
CA ARG A 155 46.44 25.55 27.17
C ARG A 155 46.64 24.04 27.33
N ILE A 156 46.56 23.49 28.54
CA ILE A 156 46.66 22.03 28.77
C ILE A 156 45.35 21.31 28.37
N ALA A 157 44.23 22.03 28.39
CA ALA A 157 42.93 21.48 28.06
C ALA A 157 42.73 21.16 26.56
N TRP A 158 43.42 21.82 25.63
CA TRP A 158 43.20 21.59 24.18
C TRP A 158 43.65 20.22 23.70
N GLY A 159 44.87 19.80 24.05
CA GLY A 159 45.41 18.50 23.62
C GLY A 159 44.66 17.32 24.24
N ALA A 160 44.38 17.39 25.56
CA ALA A 160 43.62 16.37 26.26
C ALA A 160 42.16 16.30 25.79
N SER A 161 41.52 17.44 25.56
CA SER A 161 40.12 17.46 25.10
C SER A 161 40.00 16.99 23.64
N ALA A 162 40.91 17.36 22.75
CA ALA A 162 40.92 16.85 21.37
C ALA A 162 41.12 15.33 21.32
N LEU A 163 41.99 14.77 22.16
CA LEU A 163 42.15 13.33 22.31
C LEU A 163 40.90 12.64 22.87
N LEU A 164 40.22 13.26 23.84
CA LEU A 164 38.95 12.74 24.36
C LEU A 164 37.82 12.83 23.33
N ALA A 165 37.72 13.91 22.53
CA ALA A 165 36.77 13.97 21.40
C ALA A 165 37.05 12.90 20.36
N PHE A 166 38.32 12.67 20.04
CA PHE A 166 38.70 11.62 19.11
C PHE A 166 38.34 10.24 19.65
N ALA A 167 38.61 9.99 20.94
CA ALA A 167 38.29 8.73 21.61
C ALA A 167 36.78 8.51 21.75
N PHE A 168 36.01 9.49 22.23
CA PHE A 168 34.55 9.37 22.43
C PHE A 168 33.77 9.43 21.11
N GLY A 169 34.16 10.27 20.16
CA GLY A 169 33.56 10.34 18.83
C GLY A 169 33.87 9.07 18.02
N GLY A 170 35.12 8.61 18.05
CA GLY A 170 35.53 7.36 17.41
C GLY A 170 34.89 6.12 18.03
N ALA A 171 34.87 6.01 19.36
CA ALA A 171 34.21 4.90 20.06
C ALA A 171 32.68 4.94 19.89
N GLY A 172 32.06 6.12 19.95
CA GLY A 172 30.64 6.30 19.71
C GLY A 172 30.23 5.92 18.30
N TRP A 173 30.98 6.37 17.28
CA TRP A 173 30.78 5.93 15.90
C TRP A 173 31.01 4.43 15.73
N TRP A 174 32.06 3.88 16.34
CA TRP A 174 32.34 2.45 16.29
C TRP A 174 31.20 1.61 16.88
N ALA A 175 30.55 2.12 17.94
CA ALA A 175 29.39 1.49 18.55
C ALA A 175 28.11 1.60 17.70
N VAL A 176 27.92 2.71 16.97
CA VAL A 176 26.72 3.00 16.18
C VAL A 176 26.77 2.41 14.77
N GLN A 177 27.94 2.37 14.14
CA GLN A 177 28.08 1.98 12.73
C GLN A 177 27.54 0.58 12.42
N LYS A 178 27.54 -0.34 13.41
CA LYS A 178 27.00 -1.70 13.25
C LYS A 178 25.48 -1.74 13.11
N TYR A 179 24.78 -0.67 13.50
CA TYR A 179 23.33 -0.55 13.42
C TYR A 179 22.86 0.14 12.13
N ILE A 180 23.80 0.62 11.30
CA ILE A 180 23.50 1.27 10.02
C ILE A 180 23.82 0.27 8.91
N PRO A 181 22.85 -0.06 8.04
CA PRO A 181 23.09 -1.00 6.96
C PRO A 181 24.03 -0.40 5.91
N GLU A 182 24.83 -1.25 5.26
CA GLU A 182 25.63 -0.84 4.11
C GLU A 182 24.79 -0.79 2.84
N THR A 183 23.82 -1.69 2.71
CA THR A 183 22.96 -1.84 1.54
C THR A 183 21.51 -1.97 1.95
N ARG A 184 20.61 -1.68 1.02
CA ARG A 184 19.18 -1.86 1.16
C ARG A 184 18.61 -2.58 -0.06
N PRO A 185 17.46 -3.26 0.07
CA PRO A 185 16.69 -3.69 -1.08
C PRO A 185 16.28 -2.48 -1.94
N GLY A 186 16.42 -2.64 -3.25
CA GLY A 186 15.91 -1.75 -4.28
C GLY A 186 15.00 -2.52 -5.24
N VAL A 187 14.30 -1.81 -6.10
CA VAL A 187 13.36 -2.40 -7.06
C VAL A 187 13.42 -1.64 -8.38
N VAL A 188 13.39 -2.37 -9.49
CA VAL A 188 13.32 -1.79 -10.84
C VAL A 188 12.10 -2.34 -11.57
N ASN A 189 11.22 -1.46 -12.03
CA ASN A 189 10.08 -1.85 -12.85
C ASN A 189 10.54 -2.37 -14.22
N ARG A 190 9.98 -3.48 -14.68
CA ARG A 190 10.34 -4.12 -15.95
C ARG A 190 9.52 -3.65 -17.15
N ARG A 191 8.38 -3.00 -16.91
CA ARG A 191 7.50 -2.49 -17.98
C ARG A 191 8.27 -1.52 -18.85
N GLN A 192 8.28 -1.80 -20.14
CA GLN A 192 8.80 -0.93 -21.18
C GLN A 192 7.69 -0.07 -21.78
N GLY A 193 8.07 1.01 -22.45
CA GLY A 193 7.14 1.96 -23.06
C GLY A 193 6.78 3.12 -22.13
N ILE A 194 6.33 4.21 -22.73
CA ILE A 194 5.95 5.44 -22.02
C ILE A 194 4.44 5.35 -21.76
N PRO A 195 3.99 5.32 -20.51
CA PRO A 195 2.57 5.31 -20.19
C PRO A 195 1.95 6.69 -20.45
N MET A 196 0.65 6.72 -20.72
CA MET A 196 -0.08 7.93 -21.09
C MET A 196 0.06 9.08 -20.08
N TRP A 197 0.10 8.79 -18.77
CA TRP A 197 0.24 9.84 -17.74
C TRP A 197 1.62 10.50 -17.75
N GLU A 198 2.69 9.79 -18.14
CA GLU A 198 4.01 10.41 -18.33
C GLU A 198 4.00 11.34 -19.55
N VAL A 199 3.24 11.00 -20.61
CA VAL A 199 3.07 11.89 -21.77
C VAL A 199 2.31 13.15 -21.37
N VAL A 200 1.23 13.01 -20.61
CA VAL A 200 0.44 14.14 -20.07
C VAL A 200 1.31 15.02 -19.19
N SER A 201 2.03 14.42 -18.24
CA SER A 201 2.89 15.16 -17.31
C SER A 201 4.00 15.94 -18.00
N LYS A 202 4.69 15.33 -18.98
CA LYS A 202 5.71 16.00 -19.80
C LYS A 202 5.18 17.15 -20.66
N ALA A 203 3.88 17.17 -20.94
CA ALA A 203 3.23 18.28 -21.62
C ALA A 203 2.89 19.45 -20.68
N GLY A 204 3.25 19.36 -19.40
CA GLY A 204 2.95 20.37 -18.37
C GLY A 204 1.51 20.30 -17.85
N LEU A 205 0.85 19.15 -18.01
CA LEU A 205 -0.52 18.90 -17.55
C LEU A 205 -0.49 17.99 -16.32
N LYS A 206 -1.40 18.21 -15.37
CA LYS A 206 -1.42 17.45 -14.12
C LYS A 206 -2.04 16.07 -14.31
N ALA A 207 -1.31 15.01 -13.94
CA ALA A 207 -1.85 13.65 -13.99
C ALA A 207 -1.91 13.00 -12.59
N ARG A 208 -3.06 12.45 -12.21
CA ARG A 208 -3.23 11.63 -11.01
C ARG A 208 -3.50 10.18 -11.38
N VAL A 209 -2.66 9.28 -10.87
CA VAL A 209 -2.69 7.84 -11.16
C VAL A 209 -2.82 7.05 -9.86
N VAL A 210 -3.83 6.20 -9.74
CA VAL A 210 -4.12 5.46 -8.50
C VAL A 210 -4.35 3.98 -8.79
N HIS A 211 -3.52 3.13 -8.17
CA HIS A 211 -3.58 1.66 -8.22
C HIS A 211 -3.50 1.02 -9.61
N VAL A 212 -3.08 1.76 -10.64
CA VAL A 212 -2.89 1.17 -11.97
C VAL A 212 -1.82 0.07 -11.88
N PRO A 213 -2.06 -1.14 -12.43
CA PRO A 213 -1.11 -2.24 -12.36
C PRO A 213 0.25 -1.93 -13.00
N VAL A 214 1.32 -2.55 -12.46
CA VAL A 214 2.70 -2.49 -13.00
C VAL A 214 3.28 -1.07 -12.96
N THR A 215 3.02 -0.35 -11.87
CA THR A 215 3.55 1.00 -11.63
C THR A 215 4.49 1.08 -10.43
N PHE A 216 4.87 -0.06 -9.83
CA PHE A 216 5.81 -0.10 -8.71
C PHE A 216 7.26 -0.35 -9.19
N PRO A 217 8.28 0.35 -8.66
CA PRO A 217 8.17 1.53 -7.80
C PRO A 217 7.53 2.72 -8.52
N ALA A 218 6.89 3.58 -7.73
CA ALA A 218 6.28 4.81 -8.23
C ALA A 218 7.30 5.68 -8.95
N THR A 219 6.95 6.12 -10.16
CA THR A 219 7.80 6.99 -10.99
C THR A 219 7.38 8.43 -10.79
N GLU A 220 8.35 9.33 -10.58
CA GLU A 220 8.12 10.76 -10.47
C GLU A 220 7.52 11.34 -11.75
N LEU A 221 6.54 12.22 -11.57
CA LEU A 221 5.86 12.96 -12.63
C LEU A 221 6.30 14.43 -12.53
N ASP A 222 6.48 15.10 -13.68
CA ASP A 222 6.82 16.54 -13.71
C ASP A 222 5.71 17.37 -13.04
N GLU A 223 4.46 16.99 -13.29
CA GLU A 223 3.23 17.54 -12.74
C GLU A 223 2.25 16.40 -12.43
N GLY A 224 1.94 16.15 -11.15
CA GLY A 224 0.93 15.16 -10.78
C GLY A 224 1.28 14.28 -9.58
N HIS A 225 0.50 13.22 -9.42
CA HIS A 225 0.62 12.24 -8.34
C HIS A 225 0.45 10.82 -8.87
N LEU A 226 1.19 9.86 -8.33
CA LEU A 226 1.05 8.44 -8.63
C LEU A 226 1.05 7.65 -7.32
N LEU A 227 0.06 6.78 -7.14
CA LEU A 227 -0.02 5.76 -6.09
C LEU A 227 -0.02 4.40 -6.76
N SER A 228 1.00 3.59 -6.47
CA SER A 228 1.28 2.37 -7.21
C SER A 228 0.19 1.31 -7.04
N GLY A 229 -0.09 0.56 -8.11
CA GLY A 229 -0.93 -0.64 -8.06
C GLY A 229 -0.13 -1.93 -7.96
N LEU A 230 -0.57 -2.95 -8.72
CA LEU A 230 0.06 -4.26 -8.81
C LEU A 230 1.59 -4.19 -8.84
N GLY A 231 2.22 -4.90 -7.91
CA GLY A 231 3.67 -4.99 -7.75
C GLY A 231 4.18 -4.43 -6.43
N VAL A 232 3.41 -3.62 -5.71
CA VAL A 232 3.80 -3.27 -4.33
C VAL A 232 3.74 -4.52 -3.45
N PRO A 233 4.84 -4.94 -2.81
CA PRO A 233 4.84 -6.13 -1.96
C PRO A 233 4.28 -5.83 -0.56
N ASP A 234 4.03 -6.90 0.19
CA ASP A 234 3.83 -6.82 1.64
C ASP A 234 5.16 -6.53 2.38
N VAL A 235 5.11 -6.38 3.71
CA VAL A 235 6.30 -6.11 4.52
C VAL A 235 7.39 -7.18 4.35
N SER A 236 7.01 -8.43 4.04
CA SER A 236 7.93 -9.55 3.86
C SER A 236 8.55 -9.63 2.45
N GLY A 237 8.15 -8.74 1.54
CA GLY A 237 8.59 -8.75 0.16
C GLY A 237 7.81 -9.72 -0.74
N ARG A 238 6.68 -10.27 -0.26
CA ARG A 238 5.82 -11.21 -1.01
C ARG A 238 4.59 -10.51 -1.57
N VAL A 239 3.84 -11.20 -2.44
CA VAL A 239 2.61 -10.70 -3.05
C VAL A 239 1.37 -10.98 -2.18
N GLY A 240 1.47 -10.58 -0.90
CA GLY A 240 0.41 -10.73 0.10
C GLY A 240 0.44 -12.08 0.82
N LYS A 241 1.26 -12.18 1.88
CA LYS A 241 1.34 -13.32 2.80
C LYS A 241 0.38 -13.16 3.99
N PRO A 242 -0.80 -13.80 3.99
CA PRO A 242 -1.67 -13.84 5.18
C PRO A 242 -1.09 -14.77 6.24
N PHE A 243 -1.61 -14.67 7.48
CA PHE A 243 -1.28 -15.61 8.55
C PHE A 243 -2.54 -16.26 9.12
N TYR A 244 -2.41 -17.53 9.48
CA TYR A 244 -3.45 -18.31 10.13
C TYR A 244 -2.90 -18.92 11.42
N PHE A 245 -3.35 -18.41 12.55
CA PHE A 245 -3.01 -18.92 13.87
C PHE A 245 -4.02 -19.98 14.26
N THR A 246 -3.55 -21.17 14.66
CA THR A 246 -4.43 -22.25 15.08
C THR A 246 -3.88 -23.03 16.26
N SER A 247 -4.76 -23.42 17.19
CA SER A 247 -4.44 -24.36 18.28
C SER A 247 -4.73 -25.83 17.93
N GLU A 248 -5.18 -26.12 16.70
CA GLU A 248 -5.47 -27.48 16.25
C GLU A 248 -4.20 -28.34 16.23
N LEU A 249 -4.19 -29.42 17.02
CA LEU A 249 -3.05 -30.33 17.10
C LEU A 249 -2.85 -31.08 15.78
N ASP A 250 -1.60 -31.29 15.40
CA ASP A 250 -1.20 -31.99 14.17
C ASP A 250 -1.79 -31.39 12.88
N PHE A 251 -2.08 -30.07 12.89
CA PHE A 251 -2.54 -29.36 11.70
C PHE A 251 -1.53 -29.53 10.56
N ASN A 252 -1.89 -30.34 9.56
CA ASN A 252 -1.03 -30.63 8.41
C ASN A 252 -1.59 -29.97 7.17
N ARG A 253 -0.86 -28.96 6.66
CA ARG A 253 -1.21 -28.32 5.40
C ARG A 253 -0.83 -29.26 4.24
N GLY A 254 -1.80 -29.58 3.39
CA GLY A 254 -1.50 -30.19 2.09
C GLY A 254 -0.81 -29.18 1.16
N GLY A 255 0.52 -29.21 1.06
CA GLY A 255 1.28 -28.45 0.05
C GLY A 255 2.41 -27.55 0.59
N GLY A 256 3.45 -27.33 -0.22
CA GLY A 256 4.66 -26.56 0.15
C GLY A 256 4.48 -25.04 0.17
N SER A 257 5.33 -24.31 0.90
CA SER A 257 5.30 -22.85 1.00
C SER A 257 5.85 -22.18 -0.26
N ASN A 258 5.10 -21.21 -0.81
CA ASN A 258 5.51 -20.40 -1.96
C ASN A 258 5.02 -18.93 -1.79
N GLU A 259 5.26 -18.08 -2.81
CA GLU A 259 4.86 -16.66 -2.81
C GLU A 259 3.35 -16.43 -2.65
N PHE A 260 2.52 -17.45 -2.92
CA PHE A 260 1.06 -17.41 -2.94
C PHE A 260 0.44 -18.29 -1.85
N SER A 261 1.13 -18.45 -0.72
CA SER A 261 0.70 -19.38 0.33
C SER A 261 0.56 -18.69 1.69
N ILE A 262 -0.36 -19.18 2.50
CA ILE A 262 -0.58 -18.70 3.87
C ILE A 262 0.56 -19.12 4.81
N GLU A 263 0.86 -18.28 5.80
CA GLU A 263 1.74 -18.63 6.92
C GLU A 263 0.91 -19.21 8.07
N VAL A 264 1.08 -20.50 8.37
CA VAL A 264 0.38 -21.15 9.49
C VAL A 264 1.23 -21.04 10.75
N VAL A 265 0.64 -20.53 11.82
CA VAL A 265 1.28 -20.40 13.13
C VAL A 265 0.55 -21.28 14.13
N GLN A 266 1.23 -22.31 14.62
CA GLN A 266 0.68 -23.18 15.65
C GLN A 266 0.69 -22.46 17.00
N LEU A 267 -0.46 -22.45 17.68
CA LEU A 267 -0.62 -22.05 19.07
C LEU A 267 -0.40 -23.27 19.97
N GLU A 268 0.37 -23.10 21.05
CA GLU A 268 0.73 -24.19 21.97
C GLU A 268 -0.45 -24.63 22.87
N ASP A 269 -1.46 -23.77 23.04
CA ASP A 269 -2.64 -24.01 23.86
C ASP A 269 -3.88 -23.37 23.20
N ASN A 270 -5.06 -23.70 23.69
CA ASN A 270 -6.34 -23.12 23.30
C ASN A 270 -7.06 -22.41 24.46
N ARG A 271 -6.38 -22.22 25.60
CA ARG A 271 -6.88 -21.53 26.80
C ARG A 271 -5.83 -20.61 27.42
N GLY A 272 -6.29 -19.68 28.25
CA GLY A 272 -5.42 -18.83 29.06
C GLY A 272 -4.60 -17.87 28.20
N VAL A 273 -3.35 -17.66 28.59
CA VAL A 273 -2.43 -16.73 27.93
C VAL A 273 -1.44 -17.52 27.08
N ILE A 274 -1.43 -17.25 25.78
CA ILE A 274 -0.60 -17.91 24.78
C ILE A 274 0.37 -16.87 24.22
N ASN A 275 1.67 -17.13 24.29
CA ASN A 275 2.69 -16.28 23.68
C ASN A 275 3.12 -16.89 22.36
N THR A 276 3.18 -16.08 21.31
CA THR A 276 3.65 -16.51 19.98
C THR A 276 4.24 -15.31 19.24
N GLU A 277 4.54 -15.47 17.95
CA GLU A 277 5.22 -14.47 17.15
C GLU A 277 4.69 -14.45 15.71
N ILE A 278 4.59 -13.24 15.15
CA ILE A 278 4.39 -13.04 13.72
C ILE A 278 5.75 -13.05 13.03
N VAL A 279 5.98 -13.99 12.11
CA VAL A 279 7.19 -14.01 11.28
C VAL A 279 7.14 -12.86 10.27
N GLY A 280 7.92 -11.81 10.53
CA GLY A 280 7.96 -10.61 9.71
C GLY A 280 8.95 -10.69 8.53
N PRO A 281 9.61 -9.58 8.17
CA PRO A 281 10.45 -9.51 6.99
C PRO A 281 11.74 -10.33 7.11
N PRO A 282 12.27 -10.84 5.99
CA PRO A 282 13.62 -11.38 5.95
C PRO A 282 14.64 -10.29 6.28
N ASN A 283 15.67 -10.65 7.05
CA ASN A 283 16.71 -9.73 7.48
C ASN A 283 17.75 -9.49 6.37
N LYS A 284 17.32 -8.92 5.24
CA LYS A 284 18.19 -8.57 4.10
C LYS A 284 19.19 -7.45 4.44
N LEU A 285 19.04 -6.77 5.58
CA LEU A 285 19.89 -5.64 5.99
C LEU A 285 21.11 -6.06 6.82
N PHE A 286 20.94 -7.02 7.75
CA PHE A 286 22.00 -7.43 8.70
C PHE A 286 22.29 -8.93 8.68
N GLY A 287 21.43 -9.76 8.08
CA GLY A 287 21.64 -11.19 7.88
C GLY A 287 21.29 -12.09 9.08
N ASP A 288 21.46 -11.61 10.31
CA ASP A 288 21.18 -12.37 11.53
C ASP A 288 20.36 -11.55 12.55
N PRO A 289 19.26 -12.10 13.13
CA PRO A 289 18.60 -13.36 12.76
C PRO A 289 18.06 -13.32 11.31
N PRO A 290 17.77 -14.45 10.66
CA PRO A 290 17.36 -14.48 9.24
C PRO A 290 16.00 -13.80 8.97
N PHE A 291 15.12 -13.72 9.97
CA PHE A 291 13.84 -13.02 9.92
C PHE A 291 13.68 -12.16 11.16
N ILE A 292 12.97 -11.05 11.02
CA ILE A 292 12.58 -10.19 12.15
C ILE A 292 11.14 -10.52 12.50
N GLY A 293 10.90 -11.02 13.70
CA GLY A 293 9.54 -11.30 14.17
C GLY A 293 8.93 -10.18 15.00
N CYS A 294 7.63 -10.29 15.24
CA CYS A 294 6.85 -9.38 16.07
C CYS A 294 6.11 -10.21 17.14
N PRO A 295 6.52 -10.13 18.42
CA PRO A 295 5.89 -10.88 19.49
C PRO A 295 4.42 -10.50 19.65
N ILE A 296 3.56 -11.51 19.85
CA ILE A 296 2.15 -11.33 20.16
C ILE A 296 1.75 -12.18 21.35
N THR A 297 0.79 -11.68 22.13
CA THR A 297 0.16 -12.45 23.20
C THR A 297 -1.32 -12.57 22.92
N VAL A 298 -1.82 -13.79 22.91
CA VAL A 298 -3.21 -14.15 22.69
C VAL A 298 -3.79 -14.65 24.01
N THR A 299 -4.77 -13.93 24.55
CA THR A 299 -5.47 -14.32 25.78
C THR A 299 -6.87 -14.80 25.44
N VAL A 300 -7.14 -16.08 25.67
CA VAL A 300 -8.47 -16.68 25.49
C VAL A 300 -9.31 -16.42 26.74
N SER A 301 -10.52 -15.90 26.56
CA SER A 301 -11.48 -15.70 27.66
C SER A 301 -11.84 -17.01 28.36
N GLU A 302 -12.13 -16.97 29.66
CA GLU A 302 -12.57 -18.16 30.42
C GLU A 302 -13.86 -18.78 29.85
N ALA A 303 -14.77 -17.94 29.37
CA ALA A 303 -16.01 -18.36 28.71
C ALA A 303 -15.78 -18.95 27.30
N ARG A 304 -14.57 -18.79 26.73
CA ARG A 304 -14.20 -19.21 25.37
C ARG A 304 -15.10 -18.62 24.29
N ASP A 305 -15.52 -17.37 24.47
CA ASP A 305 -16.38 -16.63 23.54
C ASP A 305 -15.67 -15.46 22.86
N SER A 306 -14.43 -15.19 23.26
CA SER A 306 -13.64 -14.03 22.83
C SER A 306 -12.15 -14.25 23.06
N VAL A 307 -11.34 -13.52 22.30
CA VAL A 307 -9.88 -13.48 22.40
C VAL A 307 -9.42 -12.04 22.51
N LYS A 308 -8.47 -11.80 23.42
CA LYS A 308 -7.72 -10.55 23.48
C LYS A 308 -6.34 -10.74 22.86
N ILE A 309 -5.95 -9.87 21.93
CA ILE A 309 -4.66 -9.88 21.24
C ILE A 309 -3.88 -8.64 21.67
N ASP A 310 -2.71 -8.86 22.26
CA ASP A 310 -1.71 -7.84 22.60
C ASP A 310 -0.56 -7.89 21.59
N VAL A 311 -0.32 -6.79 20.87
CA VAL A 311 0.75 -6.70 19.86
C VAL A 311 1.27 -5.28 19.74
N SER A 312 2.59 -5.09 19.70
CA SER A 312 3.24 -3.78 19.54
C SER A 312 2.69 -2.66 20.48
N GLY A 313 2.25 -3.03 21.69
CA GLY A 313 1.68 -2.10 22.67
C GLY A 313 0.21 -1.75 22.45
N GLN A 314 -0.47 -2.39 21.50
CA GLN A 314 -1.91 -2.28 21.23
C GLN A 314 -2.66 -3.51 21.75
N GLN A 315 -3.94 -3.32 22.09
CA GLN A 315 -4.83 -4.38 22.56
C GLN A 315 -6.10 -4.41 21.72
N PHE A 316 -6.50 -5.60 21.28
CA PHE A 316 -7.74 -5.85 20.56
C PHE A 316 -8.52 -6.95 21.28
N THR A 317 -9.81 -6.76 21.53
CA THR A 317 -10.69 -7.84 22.02
C THR A 317 -11.70 -8.14 20.93
N LEU A 318 -11.74 -9.39 20.48
CA LEU A 318 -12.55 -9.83 19.35
C LEU A 318 -13.45 -11.00 19.78
N LYS A 319 -14.65 -11.05 19.20
CA LYS A 319 -15.53 -12.22 19.19
C LYS A 319 -15.47 -12.93 17.83
N PRO A 320 -15.84 -14.22 17.75
CA PRO A 320 -15.94 -14.93 16.48
C PRO A 320 -16.74 -14.14 15.43
N GLY A 321 -16.18 -14.00 14.22
CA GLY A 321 -16.77 -13.23 13.13
C GLY A 321 -16.41 -11.74 13.11
N GLU A 322 -15.58 -11.26 14.05
CA GLU A 322 -15.20 -9.84 14.12
C GLU A 322 -13.79 -9.59 13.57
N TRP A 323 -13.69 -8.50 12.80
CA TRP A 323 -12.41 -7.90 12.41
C TRP A 323 -11.95 -6.87 13.46
N SER A 324 -10.65 -6.78 13.67
CA SER A 324 -10.04 -5.65 14.35
C SER A 324 -10.06 -4.39 13.48
N GLY A 325 -9.82 -3.24 14.11
CA GLY A 325 -9.27 -2.06 13.42
C GLY A 325 -7.83 -2.31 12.96
N TRP A 326 -7.14 -1.24 12.55
CA TRP A 326 -5.73 -1.33 12.15
C TRP A 326 -4.82 -1.66 13.33
N ALA A 327 -4.10 -2.78 13.21
CA ALA A 327 -2.96 -3.13 14.04
C ALA A 327 -1.68 -2.62 13.39
N HIS A 328 -0.93 -1.79 14.10
CA HIS A 328 0.38 -1.30 13.70
C HIS A 328 1.44 -2.23 14.26
N LEU A 329 2.13 -2.93 13.37
CA LEU A 329 3.13 -3.93 13.69
C LEU A 329 4.52 -3.32 13.56
N GLU A 330 5.33 -3.40 14.61
CA GLU A 330 6.74 -2.98 14.58
C GLU A 330 7.68 -4.18 14.45
N PHE A 331 8.59 -4.13 13.48
CA PHE A 331 9.65 -5.11 13.24
C PHE A 331 11.02 -4.46 13.45
N PRO A 332 11.59 -4.54 14.67
CA PRO A 332 12.88 -3.93 14.99
C PRO A 332 14.03 -4.81 14.50
N PHE A 333 14.75 -4.37 13.47
CA PHE A 333 16.00 -5.01 13.05
C PHE A 333 17.10 -4.78 14.09
N ASN A 334 17.11 -3.58 14.68
CA ASN A 334 17.98 -3.19 15.79
C ASN A 334 17.40 -1.92 16.47
N PRO A 335 18.05 -1.34 17.50
CA PRO A 335 17.53 -0.16 18.19
C PRO A 335 17.34 1.11 17.33
N LEU A 336 17.98 1.21 16.15
CA LEU A 336 17.90 2.36 15.25
C LEU A 336 17.05 2.11 14.00
N VAL A 337 17.00 0.85 13.53
CA VAL A 337 16.36 0.47 12.28
C VAL A 337 15.19 -0.44 12.57
N LYS A 338 14.00 0.01 12.18
CA LYS A 338 12.77 -0.76 12.23
C LYS A 338 11.92 -0.53 11.01
N VAL A 339 11.14 -1.53 10.66
CA VAL A 339 10.09 -1.45 9.64
C VAL A 339 8.75 -1.50 10.34
N ARG A 340 7.79 -0.73 9.84
CA ARG A 340 6.42 -0.71 10.33
C ARG A 340 5.49 -1.23 9.26
N GLY A 341 4.51 -2.01 9.69
CA GLY A 341 3.43 -2.48 8.84
C GLY A 341 2.07 -2.26 9.49
N VAL A 342 1.03 -2.32 8.69
CA VAL A 342 -0.37 -2.27 9.16
C VAL A 342 -1.13 -3.50 8.66
N SER A 343 -1.94 -4.07 9.54
CA SER A 343 -2.76 -5.25 9.23
C SER A 343 -4.02 -5.29 10.10
N ARG A 344 -4.88 -6.28 9.89
CA ARG A 344 -6.12 -6.51 10.63
C ARG A 344 -6.25 -7.98 11.01
N PHE A 345 -6.63 -8.23 12.26
CA PHE A 345 -6.98 -9.55 12.75
C PHE A 345 -8.45 -9.84 12.47
N PHE A 346 -8.77 -11.11 12.26
CA PHE A 346 -10.13 -11.62 12.23
C PHE A 346 -10.19 -12.86 13.10
N LEU A 347 -11.09 -12.86 14.09
CA LEU A 347 -11.30 -14.04 14.93
C LEU A 347 -12.31 -14.96 14.26
N MET A 348 -11.87 -16.12 13.79
CA MET A 348 -12.74 -17.08 13.11
C MET A 348 -13.49 -17.96 14.13
N GLU A 349 -12.75 -18.47 15.10
CA GLU A 349 -13.24 -19.46 16.06
C GLU A 349 -12.44 -19.38 17.37
N VAL A 350 -13.09 -19.70 18.49
CA VAL A 350 -12.45 -19.81 19.82
C VAL A 350 -12.58 -21.22 20.41
N SER A 351 -13.59 -21.97 19.97
CA SER A 351 -13.91 -23.30 20.48
C SER A 351 -14.53 -24.16 19.37
N PRO A 352 -14.13 -25.46 19.24
CA PRO A 352 -13.18 -26.18 20.10
C PRO A 352 -11.73 -25.72 20.01
N GLU A 353 -11.32 -25.10 18.92
CA GLU A 353 -9.96 -24.58 18.74
C GLU A 353 -9.96 -23.08 18.42
N VAL A 354 -8.88 -22.41 18.81
CA VAL A 354 -8.67 -21.00 18.48
C VAL A 354 -8.18 -20.91 17.04
N LYS A 355 -8.85 -20.10 16.22
CA LYS A 355 -8.49 -19.82 14.83
C LYS A 355 -8.54 -18.32 14.60
N ILE A 356 -7.38 -17.72 14.32
CA ILE A 356 -7.25 -16.29 14.08
C ILE A 356 -6.60 -16.11 12.72
N TYR A 357 -7.22 -15.27 11.90
CA TYR A 357 -6.63 -14.81 10.66
C TYR A 357 -5.98 -13.44 10.86
N LEU A 358 -4.84 -13.21 10.24
CA LEU A 358 -4.22 -11.90 10.11
C LEU A 358 -4.04 -11.60 8.62
N SER A 359 -4.61 -10.49 8.15
CA SER A 359 -4.45 -10.08 6.77
C SER A 359 -2.98 -9.88 6.42
N PRO A 360 -2.59 -9.93 5.14
CA PRO A 360 -1.22 -9.65 4.80
C PRO A 360 -0.78 -8.26 5.29
N ILE A 361 0.48 -8.18 5.72
CA ILE A 361 0.98 -7.02 6.43
C ILE A 361 1.43 -5.97 5.42
N ASN A 362 0.61 -4.94 5.27
CA ASN A 362 0.87 -3.83 4.37
C ASN A 362 2.01 -2.98 4.94
N LEU A 363 2.81 -2.36 4.07
CA LEU A 363 3.76 -1.33 4.48
C LEU A 363 2.99 -0.17 5.11
N ASP A 364 3.44 0.36 6.24
CA ASP A 364 2.80 1.51 6.89
C ASP A 364 2.97 2.76 6.00
N PRO A 365 1.88 3.31 5.41
CA PRO A 365 1.98 4.45 4.50
C PRO A 365 2.44 5.73 5.22
N GLY A 366 2.32 5.82 6.55
CA GLY A 366 2.83 6.93 7.34
C GLY A 366 4.33 6.85 7.67
N SER A 367 4.97 5.69 7.43
CA SER A 367 6.34 5.40 7.87
C SER A 367 7.05 4.40 6.94
N LEU A 368 7.06 4.68 5.64
CA LEU A 368 7.70 3.84 4.63
C LEU A 368 9.22 3.72 4.84
N PRO A 369 9.83 2.55 4.56
CA PRO A 369 11.27 2.40 4.56
C PRO A 369 11.97 3.37 3.59
N PRO A 370 13.16 3.90 3.93
CA PRO A 370 13.89 4.80 3.05
C PRO A 370 14.18 4.17 1.69
N GLY A 371 13.80 4.89 0.63
CA GLY A 371 14.03 4.50 -0.75
C GLY A 371 13.06 3.43 -1.29
N LEU A 372 11.96 3.17 -0.58
CA LEU A 372 10.82 2.40 -1.07
C LEU A 372 9.70 3.36 -1.48
N HIS A 373 9.47 3.48 -2.78
CA HIS A 373 8.57 4.49 -3.36
C HIS A 373 7.28 3.82 -3.82
N ILE A 374 6.22 3.87 -3.00
CA ILE A 374 4.88 3.43 -3.42
C ILE A 374 4.05 4.59 -3.99
N THR A 375 4.41 5.82 -3.64
CA THR A 375 3.86 7.05 -4.24
C THR A 375 4.95 7.91 -4.87
N ALA A 376 4.52 8.73 -5.83
CA ALA A 376 5.25 9.87 -6.35
C ALA A 376 4.31 11.10 -6.31
N PRO A 377 4.69 12.20 -5.65
CA PRO A 377 5.89 12.33 -4.83
C PRO A 377 5.83 11.42 -3.58
N VAL A 378 6.99 11.18 -2.96
CA VAL A 378 7.15 10.21 -1.86
C VAL A 378 6.33 10.56 -0.63
N GLU A 379 6.23 11.85 -0.32
CA GLU A 379 5.46 12.38 0.80
C GLU A 379 3.96 12.14 0.68
N TRP A 380 3.44 11.91 -0.54
CA TRP A 380 2.01 11.75 -0.78
C TRP A 380 1.43 10.56 -0.01
N ALA A 381 2.19 9.46 0.16
CA ALA A 381 1.76 8.32 0.96
C ALA A 381 1.38 8.73 2.40
N LYS A 382 2.19 9.61 3.01
CA LYS A 382 1.98 10.11 4.37
C LYS A 382 0.83 11.12 4.42
N GLU A 383 0.65 11.93 3.40
CA GLU A 383 -0.48 12.86 3.28
C GLU A 383 -1.81 12.11 3.17
N LEU A 384 -1.86 11.09 2.31
CA LEU A 384 -3.02 10.18 2.19
C LEU A 384 -3.30 9.49 3.52
N ASN A 385 -2.28 8.99 4.21
CA ASN A 385 -2.45 8.38 5.53
C ASN A 385 -2.98 9.38 6.57
N THR A 386 -2.51 10.62 6.53
CA THR A 386 -2.96 11.69 7.46
C THR A 386 -4.42 12.06 7.20
N LYS A 387 -4.83 12.12 5.92
CA LYS A 387 -6.19 12.51 5.53
C LYS A 387 -7.22 11.37 5.69
N TYR A 388 -6.85 10.15 5.32
CA TYR A 388 -7.78 9.01 5.20
C TYR A 388 -7.57 7.90 6.24
N GLY A 389 -6.52 8.01 7.06
CA GLY A 389 -6.05 6.92 7.92
C GLY A 389 -5.25 5.85 7.15
N PRO A 390 -4.77 4.80 7.85
CA PRO A 390 -4.03 3.71 7.22
C PRO A 390 -4.86 3.01 6.14
N TYR A 391 -4.23 2.66 5.02
CA TYR A 391 -4.84 1.95 3.88
C TYR A 391 -3.95 0.79 3.46
N LYS A 392 -4.52 -0.15 2.69
CA LYS A 392 -3.75 -1.24 2.10
C LYS A 392 -2.81 -0.69 1.01
N THR A 393 -1.51 -0.89 1.19
CA THR A 393 -0.47 -0.40 0.28
C THR A 393 -0.03 -1.45 -0.74
N MET A 394 -0.30 -2.73 -0.48
CA MET A 394 0.01 -3.81 -1.41
C MET A 394 -0.72 -3.66 -2.75
N GLY A 395 -0.08 -4.12 -3.82
CA GLY A 395 -0.63 -4.04 -5.17
C GLY A 395 -1.79 -5.00 -5.42
N TRP A 396 -1.91 -6.07 -4.62
CA TRP A 396 -3.09 -6.91 -4.50
C TRP A 396 -3.68 -6.70 -3.12
N GLN A 397 -4.81 -6.01 -3.10
CA GLN A 397 -5.37 -5.41 -1.90
C GLN A 397 -6.36 -6.36 -1.23
N ILE A 398 -7.06 -7.19 -2.01
CA ILE A 398 -8.06 -8.12 -1.52
C ILE A 398 -7.49 -9.54 -1.60
N ASP A 399 -7.42 -10.22 -0.46
CA ASP A 399 -6.88 -11.57 -0.37
C ASP A 399 -7.86 -12.61 -0.95
N THR A 400 -7.40 -13.39 -1.92
CA THR A 400 -8.13 -14.54 -2.48
C THR A 400 -7.50 -15.89 -2.08
N TRP A 401 -6.32 -15.88 -1.48
CA TRP A 401 -5.56 -17.08 -1.11
C TRP A 401 -6.22 -17.78 0.07
N ALA A 402 -6.53 -17.04 1.14
CA ALA A 402 -7.08 -17.64 2.35
C ALA A 402 -8.37 -18.40 2.07
N ILE A 403 -9.29 -17.85 1.27
CA ILE A 403 -10.54 -18.57 0.95
C ILE A 403 -10.32 -19.75 0.01
N SER A 404 -9.40 -19.63 -0.96
CA SER A 404 -9.07 -20.72 -1.89
C SER A 404 -8.41 -21.90 -1.17
N GLU A 405 -7.66 -21.63 -0.12
CA GLU A 405 -7.03 -22.64 0.74
C GLU A 405 -7.90 -23.10 1.91
N GLY A 406 -9.12 -22.56 2.07
CA GLY A 406 -10.07 -22.96 3.12
C GLY A 406 -9.86 -22.29 4.48
N PHE A 407 -9.00 -21.27 4.56
CA PHE A 407 -8.69 -20.46 5.75
C PHE A 407 -9.55 -19.20 5.89
N ALA A 408 -10.52 -18.99 5.00
CA ALA A 408 -11.50 -17.92 5.10
C ALA A 408 -12.87 -18.41 4.62
N ASN A 409 -13.92 -17.68 4.98
CA ASN A 409 -15.27 -17.92 4.48
C ASN A 409 -15.77 -16.73 3.64
N GLU A 410 -16.90 -16.92 2.96
CA GLU A 410 -17.47 -15.97 2.02
C GLU A 410 -17.74 -14.61 2.66
N LYS A 411 -18.26 -14.62 3.90
CA LYS A 411 -18.53 -13.39 4.66
C LYS A 411 -17.25 -12.63 4.99
N MET A 412 -16.24 -13.32 5.52
CA MET A 412 -14.95 -12.72 5.86
C MET A 412 -14.30 -12.06 4.64
N PHE A 413 -14.30 -12.76 3.49
CA PHE A 413 -13.81 -12.20 2.22
C PHE A 413 -14.60 -10.97 1.80
N TRP A 414 -15.94 -11.04 1.84
CA TRP A 414 -16.80 -9.93 1.42
C TRP A 414 -16.61 -8.70 2.31
N ASP A 415 -16.56 -8.88 3.63
CA ASP A 415 -16.33 -7.80 4.60
C ASP A 415 -14.98 -7.10 4.36
N ASP A 416 -13.91 -7.86 4.06
CA ASP A 416 -12.60 -7.29 3.74
C ASP A 416 -12.59 -6.56 2.39
N MET A 417 -13.27 -7.12 1.39
CA MET A 417 -13.46 -6.48 0.08
C MET A 417 -14.20 -5.15 0.23
N GLU A 418 -15.35 -5.13 0.91
CA GLU A 418 -16.14 -3.91 1.12
C GLU A 418 -15.36 -2.87 1.92
N TRP A 419 -14.66 -3.28 2.98
CA TRP A 419 -13.81 -2.39 3.76
C TRP A 419 -12.73 -1.71 2.89
N THR A 420 -12.07 -2.51 2.05
CA THR A 420 -11.01 -2.07 1.15
C THR A 420 -11.55 -1.11 0.09
N VAL A 421 -12.62 -1.50 -0.61
CA VAL A 421 -13.23 -0.67 -1.66
C VAL A 421 -13.82 0.61 -1.09
N ALA A 422 -14.46 0.57 0.08
CA ALA A 422 -15.01 1.76 0.72
C ALA A 422 -13.91 2.79 1.04
N GLN A 423 -12.73 2.34 1.46
CA GLN A 423 -11.61 3.23 1.70
C GLN A 423 -11.12 3.90 0.41
N PHE A 424 -10.94 3.13 -0.66
CA PHE A 424 -10.45 3.67 -1.93
C PHE A 424 -11.49 4.46 -2.71
N ARG A 425 -12.79 4.18 -2.52
CA ARG A 425 -13.89 4.99 -3.03
C ARG A 425 -13.94 6.36 -2.36
N ARG A 426 -13.67 6.45 -1.04
CA ARG A 426 -13.54 7.76 -0.37
C ARG A 426 -12.40 8.61 -0.94
N MET A 427 -11.26 7.98 -1.27
CA MET A 427 -10.16 8.67 -1.94
C MET A 427 -10.55 9.10 -3.35
N TYR A 428 -11.17 8.19 -4.11
CA TYR A 428 -11.68 8.42 -5.45
C TYR A 428 -12.64 9.62 -5.51
N ASP A 429 -13.63 9.68 -4.62
CA ASP A 429 -14.61 10.76 -4.56
C ASP A 429 -13.95 12.14 -4.32
N ASP A 430 -12.93 12.20 -3.47
CA ASP A 430 -12.16 13.44 -3.26
C ASP A 430 -11.29 13.79 -4.48
N PHE A 431 -10.71 12.78 -5.13
CA PHE A 431 -9.88 12.99 -6.32
C PHE A 431 -10.69 13.39 -7.56
N LEU A 432 -11.97 13.01 -7.63
CA LEU A 432 -12.87 13.50 -8.68
C LEU A 432 -13.08 15.02 -8.62
N GLU A 433 -12.89 15.65 -7.45
CA GLU A 433 -13.05 17.11 -7.30
C GLU A 433 -11.72 17.87 -7.43
N SER A 434 -10.66 17.23 -7.92
CA SER A 434 -9.34 17.84 -8.13
C SER A 434 -9.22 18.65 -9.42
N ASP A 435 -8.18 19.47 -9.51
CA ASP A 435 -7.81 20.24 -10.69
C ASP A 435 -6.87 19.52 -11.67
N ASP A 436 -6.88 18.18 -11.65
CA ASP A 436 -6.04 17.36 -12.53
C ASP A 436 -6.49 17.47 -14.00
N ASP A 437 -5.59 17.33 -14.96
CA ASP A 437 -5.97 17.22 -16.38
C ASP A 437 -6.31 15.77 -16.75
N LEU A 438 -5.64 14.81 -16.13
CA LEU A 438 -5.92 13.37 -16.25
C LEU A 438 -6.06 12.77 -14.85
N PHE A 439 -7.19 12.13 -14.56
CA PHE A 439 -7.36 11.28 -13.39
C PHE A 439 -7.63 9.84 -13.84
N ILE A 440 -6.82 8.91 -13.35
CA ILE A 440 -7.02 7.47 -13.55
C ILE A 440 -6.96 6.72 -12.21
N GLN A 441 -7.98 5.91 -11.96
CA GLN A 441 -8.00 4.98 -10.83
C GLN A 441 -8.48 3.60 -11.27
N GLN A 442 -7.76 2.57 -10.84
CA GLN A 442 -8.13 1.18 -11.07
C GLN A 442 -8.68 0.55 -9.78
N PHE A 443 -9.71 -0.28 -9.93
CA PHE A 443 -10.33 -1.09 -8.88
C PHE A 443 -10.26 -2.58 -9.27
N GLU A 444 -9.67 -3.41 -8.41
CA GLU A 444 -9.49 -4.85 -8.67
C GLU A 444 -10.66 -5.72 -8.19
N PHE A 445 -11.59 -5.18 -7.41
CA PHE A 445 -12.56 -6.03 -6.70
C PHE A 445 -13.50 -6.89 -7.57
N PRO A 446 -13.92 -6.51 -8.81
CA PRO A 446 -14.76 -7.38 -9.61
C PRO A 446 -14.03 -8.67 -10.00
N ASP A 447 -12.76 -8.58 -10.37
CA ASP A 447 -11.86 -9.72 -10.60
C ASP A 447 -11.76 -10.61 -9.35
N ARG A 448 -11.48 -10.01 -8.19
CA ARG A 448 -11.35 -10.72 -6.91
C ARG A 448 -12.61 -11.48 -6.54
N VAL A 449 -13.76 -10.83 -6.67
CA VAL A 449 -15.07 -11.44 -6.43
C VAL A 449 -15.34 -12.54 -7.46
N GLY A 450 -14.95 -12.35 -8.73
CA GLY A 450 -15.05 -13.38 -9.76
C GLY A 450 -14.23 -14.63 -9.41
N HIS A 451 -12.96 -14.46 -9.06
CA HIS A 451 -12.07 -15.56 -8.66
C HIS A 451 -12.64 -16.44 -7.55
N VAL A 452 -13.30 -15.80 -6.59
CA VAL A 452 -13.84 -16.48 -5.42
C VAL A 452 -15.27 -16.92 -5.71
N MET A 453 -16.21 -15.98 -5.88
CA MET A 453 -17.64 -16.22 -5.78
C MET A 453 -18.28 -16.80 -7.05
N TRP A 454 -17.59 -16.85 -8.19
CA TRP A 454 -18.16 -17.40 -9.42
C TRP A 454 -18.67 -18.83 -9.27
N ARG A 455 -18.00 -19.62 -8.42
CA ARG A 455 -18.39 -20.99 -8.08
C ARG A 455 -19.81 -21.11 -7.53
N LEU A 456 -20.38 -20.04 -6.97
CA LEU A 456 -21.71 -20.00 -6.36
C LEU A 456 -22.77 -19.44 -7.31
N MET A 457 -22.37 -18.89 -8.46
CA MET A 457 -23.27 -18.35 -9.48
C MET A 457 -23.63 -19.42 -10.54
N ASP A 458 -22.73 -20.36 -10.82
CA ASP A 458 -22.94 -21.43 -11.81
C ASP A 458 -23.20 -22.78 -11.12
N GLU A 459 -24.44 -23.27 -11.21
CA GLU A 459 -24.86 -24.57 -10.66
C GLU A 459 -24.09 -25.77 -11.25
N LYS A 460 -23.42 -25.61 -12.40
CA LYS A 460 -22.59 -26.65 -13.03
C LYS A 460 -21.15 -26.63 -12.54
N HIS A 461 -20.75 -25.63 -11.74
CA HIS A 461 -19.39 -25.52 -11.25
C HIS A 461 -19.08 -26.67 -10.27
N PRO A 462 -17.90 -27.33 -10.35
CA PRO A 462 -17.57 -28.46 -9.48
C PRO A 462 -17.56 -28.14 -7.98
N ALA A 463 -17.29 -26.88 -7.63
CA ALA A 463 -17.31 -26.37 -6.26
C ALA A 463 -18.60 -25.61 -5.90
N TYR A 464 -19.70 -25.81 -6.65
CA TYR A 464 -20.99 -25.21 -6.34
C TYR A 464 -21.58 -25.80 -5.04
N ASP A 465 -22.14 -24.92 -4.22
CA ASP A 465 -22.81 -25.26 -2.97
C ASP A 465 -24.16 -24.53 -2.92
N ALA A 466 -25.25 -25.29 -2.95
CA ALA A 466 -26.61 -24.76 -3.02
C ALA A 466 -27.03 -24.00 -1.76
N GLU A 467 -26.51 -24.36 -0.58
CA GLU A 467 -26.83 -23.65 0.66
C GLU A 467 -26.12 -22.30 0.70
N LYS A 468 -24.83 -22.28 0.33
CA LYS A 468 -24.08 -21.02 0.23
C LYS A 468 -24.60 -20.11 -0.87
N ALA A 469 -25.05 -20.68 -1.99
CA ALA A 469 -25.62 -19.91 -3.10
C ALA A 469 -26.90 -19.14 -2.73
N LYS A 470 -27.65 -19.56 -1.70
CA LYS A 470 -28.81 -18.80 -1.21
C LYS A 470 -28.43 -17.41 -0.69
N GLU A 471 -27.23 -17.29 -0.11
CA GLU A 471 -26.72 -16.02 0.44
C GLU A 471 -25.74 -15.32 -0.53
N TRP A 472 -24.93 -16.09 -1.25
CA TRP A 472 -23.79 -15.57 -2.02
C TRP A 472 -23.88 -15.79 -3.52
N GLY A 473 -24.95 -16.42 -4.03
CA GLY A 473 -25.10 -16.71 -5.47
C GLY A 473 -25.22 -15.47 -6.35
N ASP A 474 -25.57 -14.32 -5.75
CA ASP A 474 -25.64 -13.02 -6.41
C ASP A 474 -24.39 -12.15 -6.17
N ALA A 475 -23.35 -12.64 -5.49
CA ALA A 475 -22.20 -11.84 -5.08
C ALA A 475 -21.45 -11.20 -6.27
N VAL A 476 -21.36 -11.91 -7.41
CA VAL A 476 -20.79 -11.37 -8.66
C VAL A 476 -21.67 -10.23 -9.21
N LEU A 477 -23.00 -10.36 -9.17
CA LEU A 477 -23.88 -9.27 -9.56
C LEU A 477 -23.73 -8.07 -8.60
N ARG A 478 -23.66 -8.31 -7.29
CA ARG A 478 -23.46 -7.27 -6.28
C ARG A 478 -22.15 -6.50 -6.49
N SER A 479 -21.07 -7.17 -6.91
CA SER A 479 -19.83 -6.47 -7.26
C SER A 479 -20.00 -5.61 -8.51
N TYR A 480 -20.71 -6.07 -9.54
CA TYR A 480 -21.00 -5.24 -10.72
C TYR A 480 -21.89 -4.04 -10.38
N GLN A 481 -22.82 -4.19 -9.44
CA GLN A 481 -23.62 -3.06 -8.94
C GLN A 481 -22.78 -2.05 -8.16
N LEU A 482 -21.79 -2.50 -7.38
CA LEU A 482 -20.83 -1.61 -6.74
C LEU A 482 -19.96 -0.87 -7.77
N MET A 483 -19.51 -1.56 -8.82
CA MET A 483 -18.82 -0.96 -9.97
C MET A 483 -19.70 0.12 -10.63
N ASP A 484 -20.96 -0.21 -10.93
CA ASP A 484 -21.92 0.73 -11.53
C ASP A 484 -22.12 1.97 -10.65
N ALA A 485 -22.18 1.79 -9.33
CA ALA A 485 -22.29 2.91 -8.39
C ALA A 485 -21.05 3.82 -8.38
N ILE A 486 -19.84 3.25 -8.48
CA ILE A 486 -18.58 4.02 -8.59
C ILE A 486 -18.53 4.78 -9.92
N VAL A 487 -18.94 4.17 -11.03
CA VAL A 487 -19.10 4.88 -12.32
C VAL A 487 -20.09 6.04 -12.17
N GLY A 488 -21.19 5.81 -11.45
CA GLY A 488 -22.17 6.84 -11.12
C GLY A 488 -21.58 8.04 -10.36
N ASP A 489 -20.54 7.85 -9.54
CA ASP A 489 -19.86 8.96 -8.86
C ASP A 489 -19.05 9.82 -9.84
N ALA A 490 -18.29 9.21 -10.76
CA ALA A 490 -17.65 9.94 -11.86
C ALA A 490 -18.66 10.72 -12.70
N MET A 491 -19.80 10.09 -13.04
CA MET A 491 -20.85 10.71 -13.85
C MET A 491 -21.55 11.90 -13.18
N LYS A 492 -21.48 12.05 -11.84
CA LYS A 492 -22.00 13.25 -11.16
C LYS A 492 -21.09 14.46 -11.36
N VAL A 493 -19.79 14.20 -11.54
CA VAL A 493 -18.76 15.21 -11.69
C VAL A 493 -18.57 15.57 -13.17
N ALA A 494 -18.63 14.58 -14.07
CA ALA A 494 -18.77 14.82 -15.50
C ALA A 494 -20.12 15.48 -15.80
N ASN A 495 -20.12 16.59 -16.55
CA ASN A 495 -21.33 17.29 -16.96
C ASN A 495 -21.84 16.77 -18.33
N GLN A 496 -22.98 17.28 -18.80
CA GLN A 496 -23.58 16.82 -20.09
C GLN A 496 -22.80 17.26 -21.34
N GLU A 497 -21.85 18.19 -21.21
CA GLU A 497 -20.98 18.64 -22.30
C GLU A 497 -19.72 17.76 -22.42
N ASP A 498 -19.44 16.92 -21.43
CA ASP A 498 -18.32 15.98 -21.44
C ASP A 498 -18.66 14.75 -22.29
N ALA A 499 -17.71 14.34 -23.13
CA ALA A 499 -17.87 13.15 -23.98
C ALA A 499 -17.67 11.87 -23.15
N ALA A 500 -18.64 10.96 -23.21
CA ALA A 500 -18.50 9.60 -22.70
C ALA A 500 -17.92 8.70 -23.81
N LEU A 501 -16.85 7.95 -23.49
CA LEU A 501 -16.13 7.06 -24.41
C LEU A 501 -16.05 5.64 -23.88
#